data_AF-A0A1L7AMN3-F1
#
_entry.id   AF-A0A1L7AMN3-F1
#
_cell.length_a   1.000
_cell.length_b   1.000
_cell.length_c   1.000
_cell.angle_alpha   90.00
_cell.angle_beta   90.00
_cell.angle_gamma   90.00
#
_symmetry.space_group_name_H-M   'P 1'
#
loop_
_entity.id
_entity.type
_entity.pdbx_description
1 polymer ?
#
loop_
_entity_poly.entity_id
_entity_poly.type
_entity_poly.pdbx_seq_one_letter_code
_entity_poly.pdbx_strand_id
1 'polypeptide(L)'
;MSETALRTFPDPRLTAADFAAGMRAHAEADDLIRGTYGDTDSGRFRGCAVGCNIEVVTAALGVKIERGDHEALGDAIGVPAELLYLQDALFEGLQGDASSKFAVAFASALRDGQDLSRVANLFLAETLRDDVLPLVTDVFPDVRAAVTRVADGCADGWQNDDRAAAWAAARAAGDAAGAAAGAAAGPPPGPPPGPPPGPPPGPPPGPPPGPPPGPPPTSAWRIVSCG
;
A
#
# COMPACT_ATOMS: atom_id res chain seq x y z
N MET A 1 -14.54 23.19 -3.77
CA MET A 1 -13.28 22.90 -4.47
C MET A 1 -13.68 22.25 -5.78
N SER A 2 -13.38 22.89 -6.91
CA SER A 2 -13.62 22.28 -8.22
C SER A 2 -12.73 21.03 -8.30
N GLU A 3 -13.33 19.87 -8.54
CA GLU A 3 -12.59 18.65 -8.83
C GLU A 3 -11.77 18.93 -10.10
N THR A 4 -10.45 19.02 -9.97
CA THR A 4 -9.58 19.20 -11.13
C THR A 4 -9.73 17.94 -11.97
N ALA A 5 -10.30 18.08 -13.17
CA ALA A 5 -10.49 16.95 -14.08
C ALA A 5 -9.15 16.24 -14.29
N LEU A 6 -9.08 14.97 -13.88
CA LEU A 6 -7.89 14.14 -14.03
C LEU A 6 -7.89 13.59 -15.47
N ARG A 7 -7.34 14.39 -16.37
CA ARG A 7 -7.27 14.05 -17.79
C ARG A 7 -5.97 13.30 -18.08
N THR A 8 -6.11 12.15 -18.71
CA THR A 8 -4.98 11.30 -19.09
C THR A 8 -4.03 11.98 -20.07
N PHE A 9 -2.75 11.63 -19.95
CA PHE A 9 -1.62 12.11 -20.76
C PHE A 9 -1.55 13.64 -20.86
N PRO A 10 -1.37 14.34 -19.71
CA PRO A 10 -1.33 15.79 -19.69
C PRO A 10 -0.05 16.38 -20.32
N ASP A 11 1.04 15.60 -20.39
CA ASP A 11 2.29 16.00 -21.04
C ASP A 11 2.29 15.55 -22.52
N PRO A 12 2.39 16.48 -23.49
CA PRO A 12 2.33 16.14 -24.92
C PRO A 12 3.51 15.30 -25.42
N ARG A 13 4.56 15.09 -24.62
CA ARG A 13 5.69 14.22 -24.96
C ARG A 13 5.36 12.73 -24.85
N LEU A 14 4.25 12.37 -24.19
CA LEU A 14 3.79 11.00 -24.06
C LEU A 14 2.31 10.94 -24.43
N THR A 15 1.98 10.29 -25.56
CA THR A 15 0.60 10.03 -25.93
C THR A 15 0.12 8.68 -25.41
N ALA A 16 -1.20 8.46 -25.39
CA ALA A 16 -1.80 7.17 -25.12
C ALA A 16 -1.29 6.08 -26.07
N ALA A 17 -1.08 6.43 -27.34
CA ALA A 17 -0.57 5.51 -28.34
C ALA A 17 0.88 5.08 -28.04
N ASP A 18 1.74 6.04 -27.64
CA ASP A 18 3.12 5.78 -27.24
C ASP A 18 3.17 4.91 -25.99
N PHE A 19 2.34 5.23 -24.99
CA PHE A 19 2.24 4.46 -23.75
C PHE A 19 1.83 3.00 -24.01
N ALA A 20 0.78 2.79 -24.81
CA ALA A 20 0.32 1.47 -25.19
C ALA A 20 1.37 0.71 -26.04
N ALA A 21 2.12 1.41 -26.89
CA ALA A 21 3.19 0.83 -27.69
C ALA A 21 4.38 0.38 -26.81
N GLY A 22 4.79 1.21 -25.84
CA GLY A 22 5.81 0.85 -24.87
C GLY A 22 5.44 -0.39 -24.05
N MET A 23 4.19 -0.48 -23.61
CA MET A 23 3.70 -1.65 -22.88
C MET A 23 3.66 -2.93 -23.73
N ARG A 24 3.31 -2.83 -25.02
CA ARG A 24 3.44 -3.97 -25.94
C ARG A 24 4.89 -4.40 -26.11
N ALA A 25 5.83 -3.45 -26.23
CA ALA A 25 7.24 -3.78 -26.35
C ALA A 25 7.77 -4.54 -25.12
N HIS A 26 7.40 -4.14 -23.90
CA HIS A 26 7.74 -4.88 -22.68
C HIS A 26 7.11 -6.29 -22.66
N ALA A 27 5.86 -6.41 -23.11
CA ALA A 27 5.17 -7.70 -23.20
C ALA A 27 5.82 -8.65 -24.22
N GLU A 28 6.11 -8.17 -25.44
CA GLU A 28 6.76 -8.93 -26.52
C GLU A 28 8.17 -9.38 -26.15
N ALA A 29 8.82 -8.64 -25.26
CA ALA A 29 10.17 -8.90 -24.84
C ALA A 29 10.23 -9.63 -23.48
N ASP A 30 9.12 -10.19 -22.99
CA ASP A 30 9.03 -10.97 -21.73
C ASP A 30 9.56 -10.22 -20.48
N ASP A 31 9.35 -8.90 -20.43
CA ASP A 31 9.72 -8.06 -19.29
C ASP A 31 8.65 -8.07 -18.19
N LEU A 32 7.40 -8.36 -18.55
CA LEU A 32 6.28 -8.41 -17.61
C LEU A 32 6.33 -9.68 -16.76
N ILE A 33 6.86 -9.54 -15.55
CA ILE A 33 6.99 -10.64 -14.59
C ILE A 33 6.29 -10.30 -13.28
N ARG A 34 5.72 -11.34 -12.65
CA ARG A 34 4.98 -11.24 -11.40
C ARG A 34 5.90 -11.34 -10.18
N GLY A 35 5.46 -10.78 -9.06
CA GLY A 35 6.13 -10.89 -7.77
C GLY A 35 7.36 -10.00 -7.59
N THR A 36 7.61 -9.07 -8.52
CA THR A 36 8.69 -8.08 -8.40
C THR A 36 8.31 -6.76 -9.07
N TYR A 37 8.66 -5.64 -8.43
CA TYR A 37 8.51 -4.29 -8.98
C TYR A 37 9.67 -3.89 -9.91
N GLY A 38 10.71 -4.73 -10.02
CA GLY A 38 11.85 -4.48 -10.88
C GLY A 38 13.02 -5.42 -10.63
N ASP A 39 13.49 -6.03 -11.70
CA ASP A 39 14.69 -6.86 -11.81
C ASP A 39 15.51 -6.34 -13.00
N THR A 40 16.78 -6.03 -12.75
CA THR A 40 17.73 -5.58 -13.77
C THR A 40 18.90 -6.54 -13.97
N ASP A 41 18.89 -7.70 -13.31
CA ASP A 41 19.99 -8.66 -13.31
C ASP A 41 20.24 -9.24 -14.71
N SER A 42 19.23 -9.21 -15.57
CA SER A 42 19.31 -9.59 -16.99
C SER A 42 19.92 -8.52 -17.91
N GLY A 43 20.37 -7.39 -17.37
CA GLY A 43 20.90 -6.25 -18.15
C GLY A 43 19.81 -5.38 -18.80
N ARG A 44 18.54 -5.67 -18.50
CA ARG A 44 17.33 -4.94 -18.93
C ARG A 44 16.30 -4.99 -17.82
N PHE A 45 15.39 -4.01 -17.80
CA PHE A 45 14.34 -3.97 -16.80
C PHE A 45 13.27 -5.02 -17.06
N ARG A 46 12.92 -5.77 -16.01
CA ARG A 46 11.77 -6.67 -15.96
C ARG A 46 10.99 -6.38 -14.68
N GLY A 47 9.67 -6.38 -14.71
CA GLY A 47 8.90 -6.10 -13.51
C GLY A 47 7.40 -6.28 -13.71
N CYS A 48 6.63 -5.94 -12.68
CA CYS A 48 5.18 -5.94 -12.76
C CYS A 48 4.68 -4.91 -13.79
N ALA A 49 3.37 -4.95 -14.07
CA ALA A 49 2.73 -4.01 -15.00
C ALA A 49 3.02 -2.54 -14.65
N VAL A 50 2.98 -2.19 -13.37
CA VAL A 50 3.24 -0.82 -12.88
C VAL A 50 4.70 -0.43 -13.09
N GLY A 51 5.64 -1.33 -12.80
CA GLY A 51 7.06 -1.11 -13.06
C GLY A 51 7.34 -0.86 -14.55
N CYS A 52 6.76 -1.67 -15.44
CA CYS A 52 6.89 -1.46 -16.89
C CYS A 52 6.25 -0.13 -17.35
N ASN A 53 5.07 0.23 -16.82
CA ASN A 53 4.48 1.55 -17.11
C ASN A 53 5.44 2.69 -16.70
N ILE A 54 6.07 2.58 -15.54
CA ILE A 54 7.03 3.58 -15.02
C ILE A 54 8.24 3.70 -15.95
N GLU A 55 8.79 2.60 -16.46
CA GLU A 55 9.91 2.65 -17.41
C GLU A 55 9.49 3.33 -18.72
N VAL A 56 8.29 3.06 -19.24
CA VAL A 56 7.74 3.75 -20.42
C VAL A 56 7.65 5.27 -20.19
N VAL A 57 7.11 5.68 -19.04
CA VAL A 57 6.97 7.09 -18.67
C VAL A 57 8.33 7.76 -18.45
N THR A 58 9.25 7.07 -17.77
CA THR A 58 10.61 7.53 -17.49
C THR A 58 11.38 7.75 -18.80
N ALA A 59 11.27 6.81 -19.74
CA ALA A 59 11.93 6.90 -21.03
C ALA A 59 11.38 8.06 -21.89
N ALA A 60 10.05 8.26 -21.88
CA ALA A 60 9.42 9.31 -22.68
C ALA A 60 9.60 10.72 -22.11
N LEU A 61 9.45 10.86 -20.78
CA LEU A 61 9.41 12.17 -20.12
C LEU A 61 10.73 12.58 -19.47
N GLY A 62 11.66 11.65 -19.27
CA GLY A 62 12.91 11.89 -18.54
C GLY A 62 12.71 12.14 -17.05
N VAL A 63 11.55 11.73 -16.49
CA VAL A 63 11.24 11.85 -15.07
C VAL A 63 11.68 10.59 -14.34
N LYS A 64 12.10 10.73 -13.08
CA LYS A 64 12.47 9.58 -12.24
C LYS A 64 11.33 9.29 -11.27
N ILE A 65 10.67 8.16 -11.43
CA ILE A 65 9.62 7.66 -10.54
C ILE A 65 10.14 6.39 -9.86
N GLU A 66 9.90 6.24 -8.56
CA GLU A 66 10.31 5.04 -7.84
C GLU A 66 9.46 3.84 -8.30
N ARG A 67 10.09 2.67 -8.46
CA ARG A 67 9.41 1.46 -8.93
C ARG A 67 8.34 1.06 -7.90
N GLY A 68 7.10 0.94 -8.36
CA GLY A 68 5.94 0.66 -7.49
C GLY A 68 5.28 1.90 -6.89
N ASP A 69 5.73 3.12 -7.23
CA ASP A 69 5.04 4.35 -6.85
C ASP A 69 3.83 4.61 -7.77
N HIS A 70 2.67 4.12 -7.33
CA HIS A 70 1.41 4.19 -8.06
C HIS A 70 0.87 5.61 -8.12
N GLU A 71 1.08 6.41 -7.08
CA GLU A 71 0.61 7.79 -7.01
C GLU A 71 1.40 8.67 -8.00
N ALA A 72 2.73 8.59 -7.95
CA ALA A 72 3.58 9.36 -8.86
C ALA A 72 3.39 8.95 -10.33
N LEU A 73 3.19 7.65 -10.60
CA LEU A 73 2.81 7.20 -11.94
C LEU A 73 1.47 7.81 -12.36
N GLY A 74 0.45 7.71 -11.49
CA GLY A 74 -0.89 8.23 -11.74
C GLY A 74 -0.89 9.72 -12.06
N ASP A 75 -0.17 10.52 -11.27
CA ASP A 75 0.03 11.96 -11.49
C ASP A 75 0.69 12.24 -12.85
N ALA A 76 1.69 11.46 -13.23
CA ALA A 76 2.42 11.66 -14.48
C ALA A 76 1.56 11.38 -15.73
N ILE A 77 0.68 10.38 -15.68
CA ILE A 77 -0.14 9.98 -16.84
C ILE A 77 -1.62 10.37 -16.74
N GLY A 78 -2.03 11.06 -15.66
CA GLY A 78 -3.41 11.47 -15.43
C GLY A 78 -4.38 10.28 -15.23
N VAL A 79 -3.93 9.24 -14.53
CA VAL A 79 -4.74 8.05 -14.18
C VAL A 79 -4.89 7.99 -12.66
N PRO A 80 -6.10 7.77 -12.11
CA PRO A 80 -6.27 7.65 -10.66
C PRO A 80 -5.43 6.50 -10.10
N ALA A 81 -4.73 6.74 -9.00
CA ALA A 81 -3.85 5.74 -8.39
C ALA A 81 -4.60 4.45 -8.04
N GLU A 82 -5.89 4.53 -7.69
CA GLU A 82 -6.76 3.39 -7.43
C GLU A 82 -6.85 2.43 -8.62
N LEU A 83 -6.87 2.95 -9.86
CA LEU A 83 -6.87 2.10 -11.05
C LEU A 83 -5.53 1.42 -11.26
N LEU A 84 -4.43 2.05 -10.86
CA LEU A 84 -3.09 1.46 -10.94
C LEU A 84 -2.91 0.37 -9.89
N TYR A 85 -3.39 0.57 -8.65
CA TYR A 85 -3.43 -0.48 -7.63
C TYR A 85 -4.29 -1.66 -8.06
N LEU A 86 -5.44 -1.39 -8.68
CA LEU A 86 -6.29 -2.43 -9.24
C LEU A 86 -5.58 -3.18 -10.38
N GLN A 87 -4.85 -2.46 -11.25
CA GLN A 87 -4.05 -3.08 -12.31
C GLN A 87 -3.00 -4.03 -11.72
N ASP A 88 -2.24 -3.60 -10.71
CA ASP A 88 -1.20 -4.41 -10.07
C ASP A 88 -1.80 -5.66 -9.43
N ALA A 89 -2.88 -5.51 -8.65
CA ALA A 89 -3.55 -6.63 -7.99
C ALA A 89 -4.10 -7.67 -8.99
N LEU A 90 -4.75 -7.22 -10.07
CA LEU A 90 -5.24 -8.10 -11.13
C LEU A 90 -4.10 -8.77 -11.89
N PHE A 91 -3.04 -8.03 -12.22
CA PHE A 91 -1.87 -8.56 -12.89
C PHE A 91 -1.20 -9.69 -12.09
N GLU A 92 -1.02 -9.49 -10.79
CA GLU A 92 -0.42 -10.48 -9.89
C GLU A 92 -1.33 -11.70 -9.71
N GLY A 93 -2.64 -11.51 -9.66
CA GLY A 93 -3.63 -12.57 -9.51
C GLY A 93 -3.83 -13.44 -10.76
N LEU A 94 -3.65 -12.87 -11.97
CA LEU A 94 -3.84 -13.57 -13.24
C LEU A 94 -2.70 -14.57 -13.53
N GLN A 95 -3.03 -15.71 -14.13
CA GLN A 95 -2.08 -16.80 -14.41
C GLN A 95 -1.67 -16.85 -15.87
N GLY A 96 -0.47 -17.41 -16.13
CA GLY A 96 0.04 -17.61 -17.49
C GLY A 96 0.21 -16.30 -18.26
N ASP A 97 -0.16 -16.31 -19.53
CA ASP A 97 -0.08 -15.14 -20.41
C ASP A 97 -1.20 -14.11 -20.17
N ALA A 98 -2.19 -14.43 -19.34
CA ALA A 98 -3.32 -13.55 -19.07
C ALA A 98 -2.90 -12.26 -18.35
N SER A 99 -1.90 -12.32 -17.48
CA SER A 99 -1.37 -11.15 -16.78
C SER A 99 -0.77 -10.15 -17.77
N SER A 100 0.12 -10.61 -18.66
CA SER A 100 0.74 -9.80 -19.70
C SER A 100 -0.30 -9.20 -20.67
N LYS A 101 -1.25 -10.04 -21.14
CA LYS A 101 -2.37 -9.57 -21.99
C LYS A 101 -3.22 -8.51 -21.30
N PHE A 102 -3.49 -8.68 -20.00
CA PHE A 102 -4.23 -7.70 -19.22
C PHE A 102 -3.47 -6.38 -19.08
N ALA A 103 -2.16 -6.42 -18.79
CA ALA A 103 -1.35 -5.20 -18.69
C ALA A 103 -1.36 -4.39 -20.01
N VAL A 104 -1.23 -5.07 -21.15
CA VAL A 104 -1.31 -4.44 -22.48
C VAL A 104 -2.72 -3.92 -22.76
N ALA A 105 -3.75 -4.68 -22.42
CA ALA A 105 -5.15 -4.26 -22.60
C ALA A 105 -5.48 -3.02 -21.78
N PHE A 106 -5.02 -2.96 -20.53
CA PHE A 106 -5.18 -1.78 -19.65
C PHE A 106 -4.56 -0.54 -20.30
N ALA A 107 -3.28 -0.62 -20.70
CA ALA A 107 -2.59 0.51 -21.33
C ALA A 107 -3.25 0.95 -22.64
N SER A 108 -3.73 -0.01 -23.43
CA SER A 108 -4.39 0.25 -24.72
C SER A 108 -5.82 0.79 -24.59
N ALA A 109 -6.44 0.67 -23.42
CA ALA A 109 -7.79 1.20 -23.16
C ALA A 109 -7.76 2.71 -22.86
N LEU A 110 -6.61 3.26 -22.47
CA LEU A 110 -6.43 4.68 -22.22
C LEU A 110 -6.44 5.47 -23.54
N ARG A 111 -6.94 6.71 -23.49
CA ARG A 111 -6.97 7.66 -24.63
C ARG A 111 -6.46 9.01 -24.17
N ASP A 112 -5.97 9.85 -25.08
CA ASP A 112 -5.52 11.21 -24.73
C ASP A 112 -6.69 12.06 -24.21
N GLY A 113 -6.45 12.77 -23.10
CA GLY A 113 -7.42 13.70 -22.53
C GLY A 113 -8.70 13.07 -21.97
N GLN A 114 -8.73 11.75 -21.80
CA GLN A 114 -9.85 11.04 -21.21
C GLN A 114 -9.96 11.39 -19.72
N ASP A 115 -11.16 11.72 -19.27
CA ASP A 115 -11.44 11.94 -17.86
C ASP A 115 -11.73 10.60 -17.18
N LEU A 116 -10.89 10.25 -16.21
CA LEU A 116 -11.00 9.01 -15.44
C LEU A 116 -11.43 9.24 -13.99
N SER A 117 -11.73 10.48 -13.57
CA SER A 117 -11.97 10.81 -12.16
C SER A 117 -13.11 10.01 -11.53
N ARG A 118 -14.05 9.54 -12.35
CA ARG A 118 -15.24 8.79 -11.91
C ARG A 118 -15.12 7.28 -12.01
N VAL A 119 -14.11 6.73 -12.69
CA VAL A 119 -14.08 5.29 -12.99
C VAL A 119 -14.02 4.44 -11.72
N ALA A 120 -13.15 4.80 -10.76
CA ALA A 120 -13.09 4.10 -9.47
C ALA A 120 -14.41 4.18 -8.70
N ASN A 121 -15.07 5.35 -8.72
CA ASN A 121 -16.38 5.54 -8.10
C ASN A 121 -17.45 4.65 -8.76
N LEU A 122 -17.43 4.50 -10.09
CA LEU A 122 -18.39 3.65 -10.79
C LEU A 122 -18.21 2.17 -10.44
N PHE A 123 -16.96 1.68 -10.39
CA PHE A 123 -16.68 0.32 -9.90
C PHE A 123 -17.16 0.11 -8.47
N LEU A 124 -16.85 1.06 -7.58
CA LEU A 124 -17.28 0.99 -6.19
C LEU A 124 -18.81 0.98 -6.08
N ALA A 125 -19.51 1.79 -6.87
CA ALA A 125 -20.97 1.81 -6.89
C ALA A 125 -21.56 0.46 -7.31
N GLU A 126 -20.98 -0.18 -8.33
CA GLU A 126 -21.40 -1.51 -8.80
C GLU A 126 -21.14 -2.57 -7.74
N THR A 127 -19.93 -2.66 -7.19
CA THR A 127 -19.59 -3.60 -6.10
C THR A 127 -20.49 -3.41 -4.87
N LEU A 128 -20.76 -2.17 -4.48
CA LEU A 128 -21.64 -1.91 -3.34
C LEU A 128 -23.07 -2.39 -3.60
N ARG A 129 -23.59 -2.25 -4.82
CA ARG A 129 -24.95 -2.67 -5.18
C ARG A 129 -25.08 -4.17 -5.37
N ASP A 130 -24.13 -4.77 -6.08
CA ASP A 130 -24.28 -6.12 -6.60
C ASP A 130 -23.66 -7.16 -5.66
N ASP A 131 -22.59 -6.81 -4.96
CA ASP A 131 -21.88 -7.73 -4.07
C ASP A 131 -22.17 -7.46 -2.58
N VAL A 132 -22.21 -6.19 -2.16
CA VAL A 132 -22.32 -5.85 -0.74
C VAL A 132 -23.78 -5.78 -0.29
N LEU A 133 -24.65 -5.07 -1.01
CA LEU A 133 -26.04 -4.84 -0.60
C LEU A 133 -26.86 -6.14 -0.40
N PRO A 134 -26.65 -7.22 -1.19
CA PRO A 134 -27.33 -8.50 -0.94
C PRO A 134 -26.88 -9.20 0.35
N LEU A 135 -25.69 -8.90 0.87
CA LEU A 135 -25.17 -9.44 2.12
C LEU A 135 -25.69 -8.69 3.35
N VAL A 136 -26.16 -7.45 3.17
CA VAL A 136 -26.79 -6.68 4.24
C VAL A 136 -28.20 -7.21 4.46
N THR A 137 -28.43 -7.81 5.62
CA THR A 137 -29.72 -8.40 6.01
C THR A 137 -30.70 -7.34 6.52
N ASP A 138 -31.99 -7.66 6.51
CA ASP A 138 -33.05 -6.73 6.91
C ASP A 138 -33.06 -6.40 8.42
N VAL A 139 -32.26 -7.10 9.22
CA VAL A 139 -32.05 -6.76 10.64
C VAL A 139 -31.19 -5.51 10.83
N PHE A 140 -30.53 -5.01 9.78
CA PHE A 140 -29.70 -3.80 9.79
C PHE A 140 -30.18 -2.76 8.76
N PRO A 141 -31.41 -2.22 8.91
CA PRO A 141 -31.99 -1.30 7.93
C PRO A 141 -31.15 -0.02 7.74
N ASP A 142 -30.52 0.48 8.79
CA ASP A 142 -29.67 1.67 8.73
C ASP A 142 -28.37 1.42 7.94
N VAL A 143 -27.80 0.21 8.06
CA VAL A 143 -26.61 -0.19 7.28
C VAL A 143 -26.99 -0.30 5.80
N ARG A 144 -28.15 -0.91 5.50
CA ARG A 144 -28.65 -1.00 4.12
C ARG A 144 -28.80 0.41 3.52
N ALA A 145 -29.45 1.32 4.24
CA ALA A 145 -29.63 2.69 3.79
C ALA A 145 -28.31 3.43 3.57
N ALA A 146 -27.33 3.26 4.47
CA ALA A 146 -26.00 3.85 4.33
C ALA A 146 -25.25 3.31 3.09
N VAL A 147 -25.24 1.99 2.88
CA VAL A 147 -24.58 1.37 1.72
C VAL A 147 -25.24 1.83 0.41
N THR A 148 -26.57 1.85 0.35
CA THR A 148 -27.31 2.36 -0.82
C THR A 148 -26.94 3.80 -1.12
N ARG A 149 -26.92 4.69 -0.11
CA ARG A 149 -26.56 6.10 -0.28
C ARG A 149 -25.13 6.26 -0.82
N VAL A 150 -24.16 5.52 -0.28
CA VAL A 150 -22.78 5.60 -0.77
C VAL A 150 -22.69 5.12 -2.22
N ALA A 151 -23.36 4.01 -2.56
CA ALA A 151 -23.40 3.52 -3.93
C ALA A 151 -24.01 4.53 -4.90
N ASP A 152 -25.10 5.20 -4.51
CA ASP A 152 -25.76 6.23 -5.30
C ASP A 152 -24.88 7.47 -5.45
N GLY A 153 -24.24 7.93 -4.37
CA GLY A 153 -23.29 9.04 -4.40
C GLY A 153 -22.08 8.74 -5.31
N CYS A 154 -21.51 7.54 -5.24
CA CYS A 154 -20.46 7.14 -6.16
C CYS A 154 -20.95 7.12 -7.63
N ALA A 155 -22.17 6.63 -7.88
CA ALA A 155 -22.75 6.53 -9.22
C ALA A 155 -23.14 7.87 -9.85
N ASP A 156 -23.50 8.88 -9.06
CA ASP A 156 -23.89 10.21 -9.55
C ASP A 156 -22.80 11.28 -9.35
N GLY A 157 -21.70 10.95 -8.67
CA GLY A 157 -20.63 11.90 -8.35
C GLY A 157 -21.00 12.81 -7.18
N TRP A 158 -21.81 12.30 -6.26
CA TRP A 158 -22.35 12.99 -5.09
C TRP A 158 -23.17 14.23 -5.46
N GLN A 159 -23.72 14.28 -6.68
CA GLN A 159 -24.48 15.44 -7.17
C GLN A 159 -25.79 15.64 -6.42
N ASN A 160 -26.38 14.54 -5.94
CA ASN A 160 -27.65 14.57 -5.22
C ASN A 160 -27.47 14.46 -3.70
N ASP A 161 -26.23 14.47 -3.20
CA ASP A 161 -25.96 14.29 -1.79
C ASP A 161 -25.56 15.60 -1.09
N ASP A 162 -26.10 15.80 0.11
CA ASP A 162 -25.55 16.80 1.01
C ASP A 162 -24.26 16.24 1.61
N ARG A 163 -23.15 16.57 0.94
CA ARG A 163 -21.80 16.14 1.32
C ARG A 163 -21.45 16.49 2.77
N ALA A 164 -22.01 17.57 3.33
CA ALA A 164 -21.80 17.91 4.74
C ALA A 164 -22.56 16.93 5.65
N ALA A 165 -23.80 16.58 5.29
CA ALA A 165 -24.58 15.57 5.98
C ALA A 165 -23.95 14.16 5.86
N ALA A 166 -23.39 13.80 4.70
CA ALA A 166 -22.72 12.52 4.48
C ALA A 166 -21.47 12.38 5.37
N TRP A 167 -20.63 13.42 5.42
CA TRP A 167 -19.44 13.42 6.25
C TRP A 167 -19.77 13.46 7.75
N ALA A 168 -20.80 14.21 8.15
CA ALA A 168 -21.28 14.19 9.54
C ALA A 168 -21.77 12.80 9.95
N ALA A 169 -22.52 12.10 9.08
CA ALA A 169 -23.00 10.75 9.32
C ALA A 169 -21.84 9.74 9.41
N ALA A 170 -20.85 9.81 8.51
CA ALA A 170 -19.68 8.93 8.54
C ALA A 170 -18.85 9.11 9.83
N ARG A 171 -18.65 10.35 10.28
CA ARG A 171 -18.00 10.63 11.56
C ARG A 171 -18.78 10.07 12.74
N ALA A 172 -20.09 10.32 12.79
CA ALA A 172 -20.94 9.80 13.86
C ALA A 172 -20.93 8.26 13.92
N ALA A 173 -20.91 7.57 12.78
CA ALA A 173 -20.79 6.12 12.72
C ALA A 173 -19.42 5.61 13.22
N GLY A 174 -18.33 6.29 12.85
CA GLY A 174 -16.99 5.99 13.37
C GLY A 174 -16.88 6.20 14.89
N ASP A 175 -17.43 7.30 15.40
CA ASP A 175 -17.48 7.61 16.83
C ASP A 175 -18.30 6.57 17.60
N ALA A 176 -19.45 6.14 17.04
CA ALA A 176 -20.29 5.10 17.63
C ALA A 176 -19.60 3.73 17.66
N ALA A 177 -18.90 3.35 16.58
CA ALA A 177 -18.12 2.11 16.54
C ALA A 177 -16.96 2.14 17.53
N GLY A 178 -16.26 3.27 17.64
CA GLY A 178 -15.20 3.48 18.62
C GLY A 178 -15.72 3.39 20.06
N ALA A 179 -16.89 3.98 20.34
CA ALA A 179 -17.53 3.91 21.64
C ALA A 179 -17.96 2.48 21.99
N ALA A 180 -18.52 1.73 21.03
CA ALA A 180 -18.89 0.33 21.22
C ALA A 180 -17.68 -0.57 21.48
N ALA A 181 -16.57 -0.37 20.75
CA ALA A 181 -15.32 -1.08 20.98
C ALA A 181 -14.70 -0.75 22.35
N GLY A 182 -14.73 0.52 22.76
CA GLY A 182 -14.29 0.95 24.08
C GLY A 182 -15.14 0.36 25.22
N ALA A 183 -16.45 0.26 25.02
CA ALA A 183 -17.36 -0.39 25.96
C ALA A 183 -17.13 -1.91 26.05
N ALA A 184 -16.78 -2.57 24.94
CA ALA A 184 -16.47 -3.99 24.89
C ALA A 184 -15.09 -4.34 25.48
N ALA A 185 -14.13 -3.41 25.47
CA ALA A 185 -12.78 -3.63 26.00
C ALA A 185 -12.73 -3.81 27.54
N GLY A 186 -13.80 -3.43 28.25
CA GLY A 186 -13.87 -3.50 29.72
C GLY A 186 -12.86 -2.58 30.43
N PRO A 187 -12.98 -2.40 31.76
CA PRO A 187 -11.93 -1.73 32.53
C PRO A 187 -10.65 -2.57 32.47
N PRO A 188 -9.46 -1.94 32.47
CA PRO A 188 -8.21 -2.70 32.51
C PRO A 188 -8.21 -3.63 33.74
N PRO A 189 -7.61 -4.83 33.65
CA PRO A 189 -7.46 -5.68 34.80
C PRO A 189 -6.79 -4.88 35.92
N GLY A 190 -7.33 -5.00 37.14
CA GLY A 190 -6.76 -4.35 38.31
C GLY A 190 -5.25 -4.66 38.44
N PRO A 191 -4.48 -3.79 39.12
CA PRO A 191 -3.05 -4.05 39.32
C PRO A 191 -2.87 -5.45 39.90
N PRO A 192 -1.86 -6.21 39.43
CA PRO A 192 -1.60 -7.54 39.97
C PRO A 192 -1.39 -7.43 41.48
N PRO A 193 -1.81 -8.45 42.26
CA PRO A 193 -1.54 -8.47 43.69
C PRO A 193 -0.05 -8.24 43.92
N GLY A 194 0.26 -7.36 44.88
CA GLY A 194 1.65 -7.01 45.19
C GLY A 194 2.48 -8.26 45.50
N PRO A 195 3.79 -8.24 45.22
CA PRO A 195 4.66 -9.36 45.55
C PRO A 195 4.54 -9.66 47.06
N PRO A 196 4.59 -10.94 47.46
CA PRO A 196 4.62 -11.29 48.87
C PRO A 196 5.82 -10.58 49.54
N PRO A 197 5.69 -10.22 50.83
CA PRO A 197 6.78 -9.59 51.57
C PRO A 197 8.06 -10.42 51.40
N GLY A 198 9.14 -9.73 51.03
CA GLY A 198 10.44 -10.37 50.81
C GLY A 198 10.95 -11.05 52.08
N PRO A 199 11.83 -12.06 51.95
CA PRO A 199 12.48 -12.66 53.09
C PRO A 199 13.26 -11.59 53.89
N PRO A 200 13.42 -11.77 55.21
CA PRO A 200 14.19 -10.84 56.04
C PRO A 200 15.62 -10.70 55.53
N PRO A 201 16.26 -9.53 55.71
CA PRO A 201 17.63 -9.30 55.28
C PRO A 201 18.57 -10.35 55.86
N GLY A 202 19.42 -10.89 54.99
CA GLY A 202 20.47 -11.82 55.37
C GLY A 202 21.52 -11.18 56.30
N PRO A 203 22.35 -12.01 56.97
CA PRO A 203 23.41 -11.50 57.82
C PRO A 203 24.42 -10.66 57.02
N PRO A 204 25.09 -9.69 57.67
CA PRO A 204 26.04 -8.81 57.01
C PRO A 204 27.23 -9.60 56.42
N PRO A 205 27.81 -9.11 55.31
CA PRO A 205 28.95 -9.76 54.68
C PRO A 205 30.16 -9.82 55.61
N GLY A 206 30.89 -10.93 55.53
CA GLY A 206 32.14 -11.13 56.26
C GLY A 206 33.26 -10.19 55.80
N PRO A 207 34.36 -10.08 56.58
CA PRO A 207 35.47 -9.19 56.27
C PRO A 207 36.13 -9.54 54.93
N PRO A 208 36.67 -8.55 54.20
CA PRO A 208 37.27 -8.76 52.90
C PRO A 208 38.52 -9.65 52.98
N PRO A 209 38.79 -10.45 51.94
CA PRO A 209 40.01 -11.25 51.86
C PRO A 209 41.26 -10.36 51.78
N GLY A 210 42.35 -10.85 52.37
CA GLY A 210 43.64 -10.16 52.41
C GLY A 210 44.29 -9.97 51.02
N PRO A 211 45.29 -9.09 50.93
CA PRO A 211 45.91 -8.75 49.65
C PRO A 211 46.63 -9.95 49.01
N PRO A 212 46.61 -10.05 47.67
CA PRO A 212 47.26 -11.13 46.95
C PRO A 212 48.80 -11.02 47.01
N PRO A 213 49.53 -12.15 46.91
CA PRO A 213 50.98 -12.15 46.84
C PRO A 213 51.49 -11.50 45.55
N GLY A 214 52.65 -10.85 45.65
CA GLY A 214 53.29 -10.09 44.57
C GLY A 214 53.76 -10.94 43.38
N PRO A 215 53.96 -10.32 42.20
CA PRO A 215 54.27 -11.02 40.96
C PRO A 215 55.68 -11.62 40.94
N PRO A 216 55.88 -12.75 40.24
CA PRO A 216 57.21 -13.33 40.01
C PRO A 216 58.01 -12.56 38.94
N PRO A 217 59.36 -12.67 38.94
CA PRO A 217 60.22 -11.93 38.02
C PRO A 217 60.12 -12.42 36.57
N THR A 218 60.16 -11.46 35.63
CA THR A 218 60.07 -11.68 34.18
C THR A 218 61.40 -12.16 33.58
N SER A 219 61.37 -13.29 32.89
CA SER A 219 62.49 -13.82 32.09
C SER A 219 62.33 -13.46 30.61
N ALA A 220 63.46 -13.18 29.97
CA ALA A 220 63.62 -12.51 28.68
C ALA A 220 63.34 -13.38 27.43
N TRP A 221 62.74 -12.71 26.44
CA TRP A 221 62.85 -12.80 24.97
C TRP A 221 63.61 -13.96 24.30
N ARG A 222 62.98 -14.56 23.28
CA ARG A 222 63.61 -14.92 21.99
C ARG A 222 62.60 -14.86 20.85
N ILE A 223 62.86 -13.94 19.90
CA ILE A 223 62.27 -13.90 18.56
C ILE A 223 63.02 -14.92 17.69
N VAL A 224 62.29 -15.72 16.91
CA VAL A 224 62.84 -16.48 15.78
C VAL A 224 62.07 -16.04 14.52
N SER A 225 62.84 -15.53 13.56
CA SER A 225 62.40 -15.10 12.24
C SER A 225 62.45 -16.21 11.19
N CYS A 226 61.62 -16.03 10.16
CA CYS A 226 61.76 -16.40 8.75
C CYS A 226 61.63 -17.88 8.31
N GLY A 227 60.88 -18.03 7.22
CA GLY A 227 60.72 -19.22 6.37
C GLY A 227 59.49 -19.05 5.50
#